data_AF-A0A1B0DPD7-F1
#
_entry.id   AF-A0A1B0DPD7-F1
#
_cell.length_a   1.000
_cell.length_b   1.000
_cell.length_c   1.000
_cell.angle_alpha   90.00
_cell.angle_beta   90.00
_cell.angle_gamma   90.00
#
_symmetry.space_group_name_H-M   'P 1'
#
loop_
_entity.id
_entity.type
_entity.pdbx_description
1 polymer ?
#
loop_
_entity_poly.entity_id
_entity_poly.type
_entity_poly.pdbx_seq_one_letter_code
_entity_poly.pdbx_strand_id
1 'polypeptide(L)'
;MNMNIYMSEVSQLLSYMSSDELKNLLNNDDQIEERVNDATKSLEKEKEEIMLENRIKAEENLAREPQLIELRGRVNDLSQEGKALYEAVEQKLNEIKTKSGSMSQDTALALLQTAAAESEEESENIVKQFMENEINVDTFLDSFHTARKTMHLRKLKADKMSELMRSSGPNPGGFGHPGYPVSGSVPYPTGPMAMPMPGFRPF
;
A
#
# COMPACT_ATOMS: atom_id res chain seq x y z
N MET A 1 -8.06 -44.11 23.47
CA MET A 1 -9.53 -44.31 23.52
C MET A 1 -9.97 -45.65 22.88
N ASN A 2 -9.13 -46.33 22.08
CA ASN A 2 -9.56 -47.54 21.35
C ASN A 2 -9.29 -48.90 22.04
N MET A 3 -8.37 -49.00 23.01
CA MET A 3 -8.02 -50.30 23.62
C MET A 3 -9.20 -50.99 24.34
N ASN A 4 -10.12 -50.21 24.92
CA ASN A 4 -11.32 -50.73 25.60
C ASN A 4 -12.34 -51.34 24.64
N ILE A 5 -12.37 -50.90 23.37
CA ILE A 5 -13.31 -51.42 22.36
C ILE A 5 -12.84 -52.80 21.91
N TYR A 6 -11.55 -52.95 21.59
CA TYR A 6 -10.98 -54.25 21.20
C TYR A 6 -11.00 -55.27 22.34
N MET A 7 -10.74 -54.83 23.59
CA MET A 7 -10.89 -55.70 24.77
C MET A 7 -12.35 -56.12 25.00
N SER A 8 -13.32 -55.26 24.67
CA SER A 8 -14.74 -55.61 24.73
C SER A 8 -15.13 -56.61 23.64
N GLU A 9 -14.60 -56.45 22.43
CA GLU A 9 -14.84 -57.35 21.29
C GLU A 9 -14.28 -58.75 21.55
N VAL A 10 -13.05 -58.85 22.08
CA VAL A 10 -12.45 -60.12 22.53
C VAL A 10 -13.26 -60.73 23.68
N SER A 11 -13.68 -59.93 24.66
CA SER A 11 -14.49 -60.42 25.80
C SER A 11 -15.86 -60.95 25.35
N GLN A 12 -16.49 -60.31 24.36
CA GLN A 12 -17.74 -60.79 23.76
C GLN A 12 -17.51 -62.10 23.00
N LEU A 13 -16.44 -62.21 22.20
CA LEU A 13 -16.11 -63.41 21.45
C LEU A 13 -15.89 -64.64 22.37
N LEU A 14 -15.22 -64.44 23.51
CA LEU A 14 -14.97 -65.49 24.51
C LEU A 14 -16.25 -65.90 25.27
N SER A 15 -17.22 -64.99 25.42
CA SER A 15 -18.46 -65.26 26.17
C SER A 15 -19.40 -66.27 25.48
N TYR A 16 -19.23 -66.50 24.17
CA TYR A 16 -20.04 -67.45 23.39
C TYR A 16 -19.45 -68.88 23.34
N MET A 17 -18.28 -69.10 23.94
CA MET A 17 -17.58 -70.40 23.91
C MET A 17 -17.96 -71.27 25.12
N SER A 18 -18.05 -72.58 24.91
CA SER A 18 -18.30 -73.56 25.98
C SER A 18 -17.07 -73.77 26.87
N SER A 19 -17.27 -74.37 28.05
CA SER A 19 -16.17 -74.60 29.02
C SER A 19 -15.05 -75.48 28.45
N ASP A 20 -15.38 -76.45 27.61
CA ASP A 20 -14.39 -77.35 27.00
C ASP A 20 -13.61 -76.66 25.86
N GLU A 21 -14.28 -75.79 25.10
CA GLU A 21 -13.62 -74.96 24.07
C GLU A 21 -12.70 -73.91 24.69
N LEU A 22 -13.09 -73.29 25.80
CA LEU A 22 -12.26 -72.35 26.55
C LEU A 22 -11.03 -73.04 27.17
N LYS A 23 -11.18 -74.27 27.67
CA LYS A 23 -10.04 -75.07 28.16
C LYS A 23 -9.10 -75.48 27.02
N ASN A 24 -9.63 -75.79 25.85
CA ASN A 24 -8.81 -76.12 24.69
C ASN A 24 -8.03 -74.89 24.19
N LEU A 25 -8.71 -73.73 24.11
CA LEU A 25 -8.09 -72.45 23.78
C LEU A 25 -6.99 -72.07 24.79
N LEU A 26 -7.23 -72.24 26.09
CA LEU A 26 -6.26 -71.94 27.14
C LEU A 26 -4.99 -72.83 27.06
N ASN A 27 -5.13 -74.05 26.55
CA ASN A 27 -4.03 -75.01 26.45
C ASN A 27 -3.33 -75.02 25.08
N ASN A 28 -3.73 -74.13 24.17
CA ASN A 28 -3.17 -74.04 22.82
C ASN A 28 -2.81 -72.59 22.48
N ASP A 29 -1.53 -72.25 22.65
CA ASP A 29 -1.00 -70.91 22.42
C ASP A 29 -1.22 -70.43 20.96
N ASP A 30 -1.16 -71.33 19.98
CA ASP A 30 -1.38 -71.00 18.57
C ASP A 30 -2.83 -70.50 18.32
N GLN A 31 -3.81 -71.12 19.01
CA GLN A 31 -5.21 -70.68 18.91
C GLN A 31 -5.42 -69.33 19.61
N ILE A 32 -4.70 -69.04 20.69
CA ILE A 32 -4.74 -67.74 21.34
C ILE A 32 -4.15 -66.67 20.41
N GLU A 33 -3.02 -66.96 19.76
CA GLU A 33 -2.38 -66.05 18.81
C GLU A 33 -3.28 -65.74 17.60
N GLU A 34 -3.97 -66.75 17.05
CA GLU A 34 -4.94 -66.56 15.97
C GLU A 34 -6.07 -65.60 16.38
N ARG A 35 -6.61 -65.74 17.60
CA ARG A 35 -7.67 -64.86 18.11
C ARG A 35 -7.19 -63.43 18.39
N VAL A 36 -5.94 -63.28 18.84
CA VAL A 36 -5.32 -61.96 19.00
C VAL A 36 -5.15 -61.29 17.64
N ASN A 37 -4.63 -62.02 16.65
CA ASN A 37 -4.51 -61.52 15.28
C ASN A 37 -5.87 -61.11 14.70
N ASP A 38 -6.92 -61.92 14.91
CA ASP A 38 -8.28 -61.58 14.49
C ASP A 38 -8.79 -60.28 15.14
N ALA A 39 -8.55 -60.11 16.44
CA ALA A 39 -8.93 -58.91 17.17
C ALA A 39 -8.15 -57.65 16.74
N THR A 40 -6.91 -57.81 16.25
CA THR A 40 -6.07 -56.69 15.80
C THR A 40 -6.16 -56.38 14.30
N LYS A 41 -6.78 -57.25 13.48
CA LYS A 41 -6.97 -57.02 12.02
C LYS A 41 -7.64 -55.68 11.70
N SER A 42 -8.63 -55.28 12.48
CA SER A 42 -9.33 -53.99 12.28
C SER A 42 -8.40 -52.80 12.54
N LEU A 43 -7.56 -52.90 13.57
CA LEU A 43 -6.53 -51.91 13.90
C LEU A 43 -5.43 -51.85 12.84
N GLU A 44 -5.01 -53.00 12.30
CA GLU A 44 -4.05 -53.06 11.19
C GLU A 44 -4.59 -52.38 9.93
N LYS A 45 -5.86 -52.63 9.60
CA LYS A 45 -6.53 -51.96 8.48
C LYS A 45 -6.63 -50.44 8.68
N GLU A 46 -7.02 -49.99 9.87
CA GLU A 46 -7.07 -48.56 10.21
C GLU A 46 -5.68 -47.92 10.12
N LYS A 47 -4.64 -48.61 10.60
CA LYS A 47 -3.25 -48.18 10.46
C LYS A 47 -2.85 -48.04 9.00
N GLU A 48 -3.18 -49.02 8.14
CA GLU A 48 -2.88 -48.95 6.70
C GLU A 48 -3.61 -47.78 6.02
N GLU A 49 -4.87 -47.55 6.37
CA GLU A 49 -5.66 -46.43 5.85
C GLU A 49 -5.04 -45.08 6.24
N ILE A 50 -4.68 -44.90 7.51
CA ILE A 50 -4.02 -43.68 8.00
C ILE A 50 -2.66 -43.49 7.33
N MET A 51 -1.88 -44.57 7.16
CA MET A 51 -0.59 -44.52 6.49
C MET A 51 -0.73 -44.10 5.02
N LEU A 52 -1.75 -44.62 4.33
CA LEU A 52 -2.07 -44.24 2.95
C LEU A 52 -2.48 -42.76 2.88
N GLU A 53 -3.38 -42.32 3.77
CA GLU A 53 -3.84 -40.93 3.81
C GLU A 53 -2.69 -39.97 4.11
N ASN A 54 -1.84 -40.29 5.09
CA ASN A 54 -0.66 -39.50 5.42
C ASN A 54 0.30 -39.39 4.23
N ARG A 55 0.53 -40.51 3.53
CA ARG A 55 1.37 -40.56 2.34
C ARG A 55 0.82 -39.65 1.24
N ILE A 56 -0.48 -39.76 0.93
CA ILE A 56 -1.13 -38.92 -0.08
C ILE A 56 -0.99 -37.43 0.29
N LYS A 57 -1.27 -37.07 1.55
CA LYS A 57 -1.12 -35.68 2.03
C LYS A 57 0.32 -35.19 1.94
N ALA A 58 1.30 -36.04 2.26
CA ALA A 58 2.71 -35.69 2.13
C ALA A 58 3.10 -35.45 0.67
N GLU A 59 2.66 -36.32 -0.25
CA GLU A 59 2.89 -36.19 -1.68
C GLU A 59 2.23 -34.91 -2.24
N GLU A 60 0.98 -34.60 -1.84
CA GLU A 60 0.31 -33.34 -2.23
C GLU A 60 1.01 -32.10 -1.68
N ASN A 61 1.48 -32.13 -0.43
CA ASN A 61 2.22 -31.01 0.17
C ASN A 61 3.54 -30.75 -0.57
N LEU A 62 4.30 -31.81 -0.88
CA LEU A 62 5.53 -31.72 -1.66
C LEU A 62 5.26 -31.20 -3.07
N ALA A 63 4.14 -31.60 -3.70
CA ALA A 63 3.76 -31.10 -5.02
C ALA A 63 3.41 -29.59 -5.02
N ARG A 64 2.94 -29.03 -3.90
CA ARG A 64 2.60 -27.60 -3.77
C ARG A 64 3.78 -26.72 -3.40
N GLU A 65 4.84 -27.28 -2.81
CA GLU A 65 6.06 -26.54 -2.44
C GLU A 65 6.65 -25.69 -3.58
N PRO A 66 6.86 -26.20 -4.82
CA PRO A 66 7.41 -25.39 -5.91
C PRO A 66 6.53 -24.18 -6.26
N GLN A 67 5.21 -24.36 -6.26
CA GLN A 67 4.26 -23.26 -6.53
C GLN A 67 4.31 -22.18 -5.44
N LEU A 68 4.44 -22.59 -4.17
CA LEU A 68 4.59 -21.66 -3.06
C LEU A 68 5.89 -20.86 -3.14
N ILE A 69 7.00 -21.51 -3.53
CA ILE A 69 8.30 -20.86 -3.71
C ILE A 69 8.21 -19.83 -4.85
N GLU A 70 7.63 -20.20 -5.98
CA GLU A 70 7.44 -19.30 -7.13
C GLU A 70 6.58 -18.08 -6.76
N LEU A 71 5.42 -18.29 -6.14
CA LEU A 71 4.52 -17.21 -5.74
C LEU A 71 5.18 -16.29 -4.71
N ARG A 72 5.92 -16.84 -3.75
CA ARG A 72 6.69 -16.03 -2.78
C ARG A 72 7.76 -15.20 -3.48
N GLY A 73 8.45 -15.77 -4.46
CA GLY A 73 9.41 -15.05 -5.31
C GLY A 73 8.74 -13.88 -6.02
N ARG A 74 7.61 -14.13 -6.70
CA ARG A 74 6.86 -13.10 -7.42
C ARG A 74 6.37 -11.97 -6.51
N VAL A 75 5.91 -12.28 -5.30
CA VAL A 75 5.51 -11.27 -4.31
C VAL A 75 6.70 -10.42 -3.88
N ASN A 76 7.87 -11.03 -3.66
CA ASN A 76 9.09 -10.32 -3.33
C ASN A 76 9.52 -9.39 -4.49
N ASP A 77 9.49 -9.87 -5.72
CA ASP A 77 9.85 -9.08 -6.91
C ASP A 77 8.93 -7.87 -7.07
N LEU A 78 7.61 -8.07 -6.98
CA LEU A 78 6.62 -6.98 -7.04
C LEU A 78 6.79 -5.99 -5.89
N SER A 79 7.13 -6.47 -4.70
CA SER A 79 7.39 -5.60 -3.54
C SER A 79 8.64 -4.74 -3.75
N GLN A 80 9.70 -5.30 -4.32
CA GLN A 80 10.92 -4.57 -4.66
C GLN A 80 10.68 -3.54 -5.76
N GLU A 81 9.95 -3.91 -6.81
CA GLU A 81 9.54 -2.99 -7.89
C GLU A 81 8.71 -1.83 -7.33
N GLY A 82 7.71 -2.13 -6.49
CA GLY A 82 6.90 -1.11 -5.84
C GLY A 82 7.73 -0.15 -4.97
N LYS A 83 8.72 -0.67 -4.24
CA LYS A 83 9.64 0.15 -3.45
C LYS A 83 10.51 1.05 -4.34
N ALA A 84 11.06 0.52 -5.43
CA ALA A 84 11.87 1.30 -6.36
C ALA A 84 11.06 2.41 -7.04
N LEU A 85 9.81 2.13 -7.42
CA LEU A 85 8.89 3.13 -7.97
C LEU A 85 8.56 4.22 -6.95
N TYR A 86 8.31 3.84 -5.69
CA TYR A 86 8.08 4.80 -4.61
C TYR A 86 9.28 5.74 -4.42
N GLU A 87 10.50 5.18 -4.33
CA GLU A 87 11.72 5.96 -4.20
C GLU A 87 11.92 6.91 -5.39
N ALA A 88 11.65 6.45 -6.63
CA ALA A 88 11.72 7.29 -7.82
C ALA A 88 10.70 8.45 -7.81
N VAL A 89 9.49 8.20 -7.31
CA VAL A 89 8.46 9.25 -7.15
C VAL A 89 8.88 10.25 -6.07
N GLU A 90 9.39 9.77 -4.94
CA GLU A 90 9.88 10.61 -3.85
C GLU A 90 11.03 11.52 -4.29
N GLN A 91 11.98 10.98 -5.05
CA GLN A 91 13.07 11.76 -5.66
C GLN A 91 12.53 12.87 -6.57
N LYS A 92 11.60 12.54 -7.48
CA LYS A 92 10.98 13.54 -8.37
C LYS A 92 10.22 14.61 -7.60
N LEU A 93 9.51 14.22 -6.53
CA LEU A 93 8.80 15.16 -5.67
C LEU A 93 9.78 16.12 -4.98
N ASN A 94 10.89 15.60 -4.48
CA ASN A 94 11.93 16.41 -3.86
C ASN A 94 12.60 17.34 -4.88
N GLU A 95 12.87 16.89 -6.10
CA GLU A 95 13.34 17.76 -7.18
C GLU A 95 12.36 18.88 -7.52
N ILE A 96 11.07 18.59 -7.56
CA ILE A 96 10.04 19.62 -7.80
C ILE A 96 10.03 20.63 -6.66
N LYS A 97 10.14 20.17 -5.41
CA LYS A 97 10.20 21.04 -4.22
C LYS A 97 11.46 21.90 -4.18
N THR A 98 12.60 21.41 -4.66
CA THR A 98 13.84 22.20 -4.68
C THR A 98 13.88 23.17 -5.86
N LYS A 99 13.33 22.79 -7.03
CA LYS A 99 13.25 23.65 -8.23
C LYS A 99 12.16 24.71 -8.11
N SER A 100 11.02 24.36 -7.52
CA SER A 100 9.97 25.30 -7.14
C SER A 100 10.46 26.04 -5.90
N GLY A 101 11.23 27.11 -6.07
CA GLY A 101 11.70 27.94 -4.96
C GLY A 101 10.56 28.32 -4.00
N SER A 102 10.89 28.69 -2.77
CA SER A 102 9.92 28.97 -1.69
C SER A 102 8.93 30.12 -1.98
N MET A 103 9.14 30.87 -3.06
CA MET A 103 8.32 32.02 -3.43
C MET A 103 7.17 31.57 -4.34
N SER A 104 5.93 31.72 -3.88
CA SER A 104 4.77 31.47 -4.73
C SER A 104 4.71 32.49 -5.87
N GLN A 105 4.09 32.12 -6.99
CA GLN A 105 3.89 33.03 -8.13
C GLN A 105 3.09 34.27 -7.71
N ASP A 106 2.10 34.12 -6.83
CA ASP A 106 1.32 35.24 -6.28
C ASP A 106 2.19 36.19 -5.46
N THR A 107 3.07 35.66 -4.60
CA THR A 107 3.99 36.49 -3.81
C THR A 107 4.98 37.22 -4.71
N ALA A 108 5.53 36.56 -5.72
CA ALA A 108 6.44 37.19 -6.67
C ALA A 108 5.73 38.29 -7.50
N LEU A 109 4.47 38.08 -7.91
CA LEU A 109 3.68 39.10 -8.60
C LEU A 109 3.41 40.32 -7.69
N ALA A 110 3.01 40.10 -6.44
CA ALA A 110 2.77 41.16 -5.48
C ALA A 110 4.03 42.02 -5.26
N LEU A 111 5.18 41.38 -5.03
CA LEU A 111 6.47 42.09 -4.89
C LEU A 111 6.82 42.90 -6.13
N LEU A 112 6.57 42.37 -7.33
CA LEU A 112 6.85 43.07 -8.57
C LEU A 112 5.92 44.28 -8.78
N GLN A 113 4.66 44.17 -8.39
CA GLN A 113 3.70 45.28 -8.40
C GLN A 113 4.09 46.38 -7.41
N THR A 114 4.49 46.01 -6.18
CA THR A 114 5.03 46.96 -5.21
C THR A 114 6.25 47.69 -5.75
N ALA A 115 7.23 46.96 -6.30
CA ALA A 115 8.43 47.56 -6.88
C ALA A 115 8.13 48.44 -8.12
N ALA A 116 7.04 48.17 -8.84
CA ALA A 116 6.57 49.03 -9.93
C ALA A 116 5.99 50.34 -9.39
N ALA A 117 5.17 50.28 -8.34
CA ALA A 117 4.58 51.44 -7.68
C ALA A 117 5.67 52.32 -7.02
N GLU A 118 6.64 51.73 -6.34
CA GLU A 118 7.78 52.45 -5.76
C GLU A 118 8.59 53.21 -6.83
N SER A 119 8.85 52.58 -7.99
CA SER A 119 9.54 53.27 -9.10
C SER A 119 8.67 54.32 -9.78
N GLU A 120 7.34 54.19 -9.73
CA GLU A 120 6.43 55.23 -10.20
C GLU A 120 6.52 56.47 -9.30
N GLU A 121 6.42 56.28 -7.98
CA GLU A 121 6.59 57.33 -6.98
C GLU A 121 7.97 58.01 -7.08
N GLU A 122 9.05 57.23 -7.23
CA GLU A 122 10.41 57.78 -7.44
C GLU A 122 10.46 58.67 -8.69
N SER A 123 9.85 58.23 -9.80
CA SER A 123 9.81 59.03 -11.03
C SER A 123 8.98 60.31 -10.89
N GLU A 124 7.91 60.28 -10.09
CA GLU A 124 7.08 61.45 -9.80
C GLU A 124 7.79 62.43 -8.85
N ASN A 125 8.54 61.93 -7.88
CA ASN A 125 9.37 62.75 -7.00
C ASN A 125 10.45 63.50 -7.80
N ILE A 126 11.09 62.87 -8.80
CA ILE A 126 12.03 63.56 -9.69
C ILE A 126 11.35 64.70 -10.47
N VAL A 127 10.12 64.47 -10.97
CA VAL A 127 9.33 65.52 -11.63
C VAL A 127 9.03 66.67 -10.67
N LYS A 128 8.64 66.35 -9.43
CA LYS A 128 8.34 67.35 -8.41
C LYS A 128 9.57 68.21 -8.07
N GLN A 129 10.73 67.59 -7.84
CA GLN A 129 11.99 68.30 -7.59
C GLN A 129 12.34 69.26 -8.73
N PHE A 130 12.11 68.85 -9.99
CA PHE A 130 12.33 69.72 -11.14
C PHE A 130 11.34 70.90 -11.17
N MET A 131 10.06 70.69 -10.90
CA MET A 131 9.04 71.75 -10.82
C MET A 131 9.30 72.75 -9.68
N GLU A 132 9.89 72.28 -8.59
CA GLU A 132 10.29 73.09 -7.43
C GLU A 132 11.66 73.78 -7.64
N ASN A 133 12.28 73.62 -8.81
CA ASN A 133 13.62 74.11 -9.18
C ASN A 133 14.75 73.60 -8.25
N GLU A 134 14.58 72.44 -7.62
CA GLU A 134 15.61 71.81 -6.78
C GLU A 134 16.71 71.14 -7.63
N ILE A 135 16.37 70.72 -8.85
CA ILE A 135 17.30 70.12 -9.82
C ILE A 135 17.25 70.87 -11.16
N ASN A 136 18.38 70.85 -11.90
CA ASN A 136 18.46 71.44 -13.23
C ASN A 136 17.96 70.48 -14.33
N VAL A 137 17.88 71.00 -15.56
CA VAL A 137 17.37 70.25 -16.73
C VAL A 137 18.21 69.01 -17.04
N ASP A 138 19.55 69.13 -16.98
CA ASP A 138 20.43 68.01 -17.33
C ASP A 138 20.28 66.85 -16.33
N THR A 139 20.30 67.15 -15.02
CA THR A 139 20.08 66.18 -13.95
C THR A 139 18.69 65.55 -14.02
N PHE A 140 17.67 66.33 -14.37
CA PHE A 140 16.31 65.83 -14.56
C PHE A 140 16.26 64.81 -15.70
N LEU A 141 16.80 65.13 -16.88
CA LEU A 141 16.74 64.23 -18.04
C LEU A 141 17.44 62.89 -17.79
N ASP A 142 18.62 62.92 -17.16
CA ASP A 142 19.39 61.71 -16.84
C ASP A 142 18.68 60.80 -15.83
N SER A 143 18.15 61.39 -14.75
CA SER A 143 17.49 60.65 -13.67
C SER A 143 16.08 60.19 -14.07
N PHE A 144 15.26 61.07 -14.64
CA PHE A 144 13.87 60.79 -14.98
C PHE A 144 13.75 59.69 -16.03
N HIS A 145 14.50 59.76 -17.13
CA HIS A 145 14.40 58.75 -18.17
C HIS A 145 14.80 57.36 -17.65
N THR A 146 15.82 57.29 -16.80
CA THR A 146 16.28 56.04 -16.16
C THR A 146 15.22 55.46 -15.22
N ALA A 147 14.66 56.28 -14.34
CA ALA A 147 13.62 55.88 -13.40
C ALA A 147 12.33 55.46 -14.16
N ARG A 148 11.88 56.27 -15.12
CA ARG A 148 10.65 56.03 -15.88
C ARG A 148 10.76 54.78 -16.76
N LYS A 149 11.91 54.53 -17.38
CA LYS A 149 12.18 53.28 -18.11
C LYS A 149 12.07 52.06 -17.18
N THR A 150 12.65 52.14 -15.99
CA THR A 150 12.60 51.06 -15.00
C THR A 150 11.17 50.79 -14.53
N MET A 151 10.40 51.84 -14.24
CA MET A 151 8.98 51.73 -13.89
C MET A 151 8.18 51.02 -14.99
N HIS A 152 8.30 51.48 -16.25
CA HIS A 152 7.57 50.86 -17.37
C HIS A 152 7.94 49.39 -17.58
N LEU A 153 9.23 49.04 -17.42
CA LEU A 153 9.67 47.65 -17.50
C LEU A 153 9.09 46.78 -16.38
N ARG A 154 9.04 47.29 -15.13
CA ARG A 154 8.45 46.56 -13.99
C ARG A 154 6.95 46.38 -14.18
N LYS A 155 6.25 47.43 -14.60
CA LYS A 155 4.80 47.40 -14.90
C LYS A 155 4.48 46.39 -16.00
N LEU A 156 5.20 46.44 -17.13
CA LEU A 156 5.02 45.48 -18.22
C LEU A 156 5.27 44.03 -17.78
N LYS A 157 6.31 43.80 -16.96
CA LYS A 157 6.59 42.46 -16.43
C LYS A 157 5.49 41.98 -15.48
N ALA A 158 4.95 42.86 -14.62
CA ALA A 158 3.84 42.54 -13.74
C ALA A 158 2.58 42.19 -14.53
N ASP A 159 2.23 43.01 -15.53
CA ASP A 159 1.08 42.77 -16.41
C ASP A 159 1.21 41.44 -17.14
N LYS A 160 2.41 41.16 -17.70
CA LYS A 160 2.65 39.92 -18.44
C LYS A 160 2.63 38.70 -17.53
N MET A 161 3.20 38.79 -16.33
CA MET A 161 3.14 37.72 -15.34
C MET A 161 1.69 37.44 -14.92
N SER A 162 0.91 38.50 -14.69
CA SER A 162 -0.52 38.40 -14.36
C SER A 162 -1.33 37.75 -15.50
N GLU A 163 -1.01 38.09 -16.76
CA GLU A 163 -1.61 37.44 -17.94
C GLU A 163 -1.25 35.95 -18.01
N LEU A 164 0.01 35.59 -17.82
CA LEU A 164 0.47 34.20 -17.82
C LEU A 164 -0.24 33.38 -16.73
N MET A 165 -0.36 33.93 -15.52
CA MET A 165 -1.06 33.28 -14.40
C MET A 165 -2.56 33.07 -14.68
N ARG A 166 -3.21 34.02 -15.36
CA ARG A 166 -4.62 33.86 -15.82
C ARG A 166 -4.75 32.83 -16.94
N SER A 167 -3.81 32.81 -17.88
CA SER A 167 -3.81 31.85 -19.00
C SER A 167 -3.48 30.42 -18.57
N SER A 168 -2.77 30.26 -17.45
CA SER A 168 -2.56 28.99 -16.74
C SER A 168 -3.72 28.59 -15.81
N GLY A 169 -4.84 29.34 -15.83
CA GLY A 169 -6.08 28.98 -15.13
C GLY A 169 -6.58 27.58 -15.56
N PRO A 170 -7.29 26.87 -14.68
CA PRO A 170 -7.26 25.41 -14.60
C PRO A 170 -7.69 24.76 -15.91
N ASN A 171 -6.74 24.07 -16.54
CA ASN A 171 -7.07 23.01 -17.47
C ASN A 171 -7.97 22.02 -16.71
N PRO A 172 -9.22 21.73 -17.14
CA PRO A 172 -10.06 20.68 -16.55
C PRO A 172 -9.56 19.30 -16.99
N GLY A 173 -8.25 19.08 -16.86
CA GLY A 173 -7.53 17.87 -17.25
C GLY A 173 -6.74 17.28 -16.08
N GLY A 174 -7.16 17.57 -14.84
CA GLY A 174 -6.68 16.90 -13.65
C GLY A 174 -6.99 15.41 -13.73
N PHE A 175 -6.03 14.67 -14.29
CA PHE A 175 -5.79 13.24 -14.17
C PHE A 175 -6.92 12.47 -13.48
N GLY A 176 -7.94 12.12 -14.27
CA GLY A 176 -8.83 11.03 -13.91
C GLY A 176 -7.97 9.79 -13.67
N HIS A 177 -8.09 9.24 -12.46
CA HIS A 177 -7.59 7.92 -12.13
C HIS A 177 -7.94 6.93 -13.25
N PRO A 178 -6.96 6.29 -13.92
CA PRO A 178 -7.26 5.23 -14.86
C PRO A 178 -7.70 4.00 -14.07
N GLY A 179 -8.94 3.52 -14.25
CA GLY A 179 -9.17 2.08 -14.13
C GLY A 179 -10.42 1.54 -13.43
N TYR A 180 -11.52 2.27 -13.23
CA TYR A 180 -12.77 1.61 -12.80
C TYR A 180 -13.94 1.90 -13.75
N PRO A 181 -14.48 0.86 -14.44
CA PRO A 181 -15.76 1.00 -15.11
C PRO A 181 -16.86 1.07 -14.04
N VAL A 182 -17.50 2.24 -13.90
CA VAL A 182 -18.74 2.35 -13.13
C VAL A 182 -19.87 1.74 -13.96
N SER A 183 -20.14 0.46 -13.70
CA SER A 183 -21.40 -0.18 -14.05
C SER A 183 -21.97 -0.81 -12.78
N GLY A 184 -23.23 -0.49 -12.48
CA GLY A 184 -23.99 -1.10 -11.41
C GLY A 184 -24.11 -0.24 -10.16
N SER A 185 -25.29 0.36 -10.01
CA SER A 185 -25.81 0.81 -8.72
C SER A 185 -25.87 -0.36 -7.74
N VAL A 186 -25.00 -0.35 -6.73
CA VAL A 186 -25.11 -1.26 -5.57
C VAL A 186 -25.18 -0.41 -4.30
N PRO A 187 -26.20 -0.58 -3.44
CA PRO A 187 -26.36 0.24 -2.26
C PRO A 187 -25.40 -0.24 -1.17
N TYR A 188 -24.40 0.58 -0.83
CA TYR A 188 -23.63 0.36 0.39
C TYR A 188 -24.40 0.89 1.60
N PRO A 189 -24.47 0.14 2.72
CA PRO A 189 -25.09 0.62 3.94
C PRO A 189 -24.17 1.64 4.63
N THR A 190 -24.61 2.89 4.71
CA THR A 190 -24.01 3.92 5.57
C THR A 190 -24.46 3.67 7.01
N GLY A 191 -23.65 2.92 7.76
CA GLY A 191 -23.78 2.73 9.20
C GLY A 191 -22.40 2.58 9.85
N PRO A 192 -22.21 3.00 11.11
CA PRO A 192 -20.91 2.95 11.76
C PRO A 192 -20.50 1.48 12.00
N MET A 193 -19.63 0.95 11.14
CA MET A 193 -19.00 -0.35 11.33
C MET A 193 -18.02 -0.26 12.51
N ALA A 194 -18.40 -0.85 13.64
CA ALA A 194 -17.47 -1.19 14.70
C ALA A 194 -16.56 -2.33 14.22
N MET A 195 -15.38 -1.99 13.69
CA MET A 195 -14.35 -2.98 13.35
C MET A 195 -13.57 -3.34 14.62
N PRO A 196 -13.48 -4.62 15.00
CA PRO A 196 -12.60 -5.03 16.09
C PRO A 196 -11.14 -4.94 15.63
N MET A 197 -10.38 -4.03 16.22
CA MET A 197 -8.92 -3.91 16.01
C MET A 197 -8.21 -5.17 16.51
N PRO A 198 -7.39 -5.85 15.70
CA PRO A 198 -6.48 -6.89 16.17
C PRO A 198 -5.45 -6.29 17.14
N GLY A 199 -5.36 -6.89 18.34
CA GLY A 199 -4.66 -6.34 19.50
C GLY A 199 -3.17 -6.05 19.29
N PHE A 200 -2.77 -4.84 19.66
CA PHE A 200 -1.41 -4.52 20.08
C PHE A 200 -1.12 -5.26 21.40
N ARG A 201 -0.16 -6.18 21.41
CA ARG A 201 0.49 -6.63 22.64
C ARG A 201 1.86 -5.95 22.75
N PRO A 202 2.12 -5.13 23.77
CA PRO A 202 3.49 -4.84 24.16
C PRO A 202 4.04 -5.97 25.03
N PHE A 203 5.34 -6.21 24.91
CA PHE A 203 6.14 -7.03 25.81
C PHE A 203 6.25 -6.39 27.20
#